data_AF-A0AAV4W1V9-F1
#
_entry.id   AF-A0AAV4W1V9-F1
#
_cell.length_a   1.000
_cell.length_b   1.000
_cell.length_c   1.000
_cell.angle_alpha   90.00
_cell.angle_beta   90.00
_cell.angle_gamma   90.00
#
_symmetry.space_group_name_H-M   'P 1'
#
loop_
_entity.id
_entity.type
_entity.pdbx_description
1 polymer ?
#
loop_
_entity_poly.entity_id
_entity_poly.type
_entity_poly.pdbx_seq_one_letter_code
_entity_poly.pdbx_strand_id
1 'polypeptide(L)' 'MWNITPSQRWDWNTLKEKIARYGLRNSLLVAPMPTASTAQILGNNESIEPYTSNIYSRRVLSGEFQ' A
#
# COMPACT_ATOMS: atom_id res chain seq x y z
N MET A 1 -12.13 16.38 -7.14
CA MET A 1 -11.29 16.04 -5.97
C MET A 1 -9.87 16.52 -6.26
N TRP A 2 -9.20 17.18 -5.31
CA TRP A 2 -7.78 17.62 -5.30
C TRP A 2 -7.20 18.45 -6.47
N ASN A 3 -7.90 18.60 -7.60
CA ASN A 3 -7.50 19.43 -8.76
C ASN A 3 -6.09 19.12 -9.31
N ILE A 4 -5.75 17.83 -9.42
CA ILE A 4 -4.44 17.36 -9.93
C ILE A 4 -4.63 16.59 -11.24
N THR A 5 -3.77 16.85 -12.22
CA THR A 5 -3.67 16.06 -13.45
C THR A 5 -2.87 14.77 -13.18
N PRO A 6 -3.44 13.57 -13.41
CA PRO A 6 -2.72 12.31 -13.22
C PRO A 6 -1.50 12.17 -14.14
N SER A 7 -0.58 11.28 -13.78
CA SER A 7 0.53 10.91 -14.67
C SER A 7 0.04 10.21 -15.95
N GLN A 8 0.80 10.34 -17.03
CA GLN A 8 0.46 9.78 -18.35
C GLN A 8 0.69 8.27 -18.48
N ARG A 9 1.05 7.57 -17.39
CA ARG A 9 1.36 6.13 -17.43
C ARG A 9 0.16 5.26 -17.81
N TRP A 10 -1.06 5.73 -17.55
CA TRP A 10 -2.30 4.99 -17.77
C TRP A 10 -3.33 5.84 -18.50
N ASP A 11 -4.19 5.21 -19.30
CA ASP A 11 -5.30 5.88 -19.97
C ASP A 11 -6.50 6.04 -19.01
N TRP A 12 -6.51 7.18 -18.33
CA TRP A 12 -7.58 7.55 -17.40
C TRP A 12 -8.89 7.93 -18.10
N ASN A 13 -8.87 8.29 -19.39
CA ASN A 13 -10.07 8.74 -20.10
C ASN A 13 -10.99 7.55 -20.40
N THR A 14 -10.43 6.50 -21.01
CA THR A 14 -11.16 5.25 -21.26
C THR A 14 -11.68 4.63 -19.97
N LEU A 15 -10.92 4.72 -18.87
CA LEU A 15 -11.37 4.21 -17.57
C LEU A 15 -12.59 4.98 -17.03
N LYS A 16 -12.58 6.32 -17.11
CA LYS A 16 -13.72 7.15 -16.69
C LYS A 16 -14.98 6.85 -17.49
N GLU A 17 -14.86 6.67 -18.81
CA GLU A 17 -16.00 6.29 -19.66
C GLU A 17 -16.60 4.94 -19.27
N LYS A 18 -15.75 3.95 -18.98
CA LYS A 18 -16.18 2.64 -18.49
C LYS A 18 -16.88 2.74 -17.13
N ILE A 19 -16.34 3.52 -16.20
CA ILE A 19 -16.96 3.75 -14.88
C ILE A 19 -18.32 4.43 -15.04
N ALA A 20 -18.46 5.40 -15.94
CA ALA A 20 -19.73 6.07 -16.19
C ALA A 20 -20.79 5.12 -16.78
N ARG A 21 -20.39 4.19 -17.64
CA ARG A 21 -21.31 3.24 -18.29
C ARG A 21 -21.69 2.05 -17.40
N TYR A 22 -20.73 1.47 -16.70
CA TYR A 22 -20.89 0.19 -15.99
C TYR A 22 -20.84 0.32 -14.46
N GLY A 23 -20.43 1.48 -13.94
CA GLY A 23 -20.22 1.70 -12.51
C GLY A 23 -18.98 1.00 -11.96
N LEU A 24 -18.90 0.94 -10.62
CA LEU A 24 -17.90 0.19 -9.87
C LEU A 24 -18.61 -0.74 -8.88
N ARG A 25 -18.01 -1.91 -8.62
CA ARG A 25 -18.56 -2.86 -7.63
C ARG A 25 -18.37 -2.38 -6.20
N ASN A 26 -17.24 -1.74 -5.93
CA ASN A 26 -16.83 -1.30 -4.60
C ASN A 26 -16.82 0.23 -4.55
N SER A 27 -17.27 0.81 -3.42
CA SER A 27 -17.30 2.25 -3.21
C SER A 27 -15.90 2.84 -3.02
N LEU A 28 -15.02 2.13 -2.30
CA LEU A 28 -13.63 2.51 -2.03
C LEU A 28 -12.73 1.28 -2.18
N LEU A 29 -11.50 1.47 -2.69
CA LEU A 29 -10.57 0.37 -3.01
C LEU A 29 -9.18 0.53 -2.39
N VAL A 30 -8.80 1.73 -1.95
CA VAL A 30 -7.43 2.03 -1.54
C VAL A 30 -7.43 2.60 -0.13
N ALA A 31 -6.74 1.92 0.78
CA ALA A 31 -6.43 2.38 2.12
C ALA A 31 -5.12 1.70 2.59
N PRO A 32 -3.97 2.37 2.47
CA PRO A 32 -2.70 1.83 2.99
C PRO A 32 -2.79 1.68 4.51
N MET A 33 -2.57 0.46 5.02
CA MET A 33 -2.54 0.17 6.46
C MET A 33 -1.12 -0.08 6.96
N PRO A 34 -0.86 -0.01 8.28
CA PRO A 34 0.35 -0.57 8.86
C PRO A 34 0.41 -2.09 8.63
N THR A 35 1.54 -2.58 8.11
CA THR A 35 1.72 -3.99 7.73
C THR A 35 2.67 -4.74 8.67
N ALA A 36 2.70 -4.41 9.96
CA ALA A 36 3.70 -4.90 10.92
C ALA A 36 3.92 -6.42 10.90
N SER A 37 2.86 -7.23 10.95
CA SER A 37 2.98 -8.69 10.96
C SER A 37 3.17 -9.29 9.57
N THR A 38 2.48 -8.75 8.55
CA THR A 38 2.54 -9.31 7.19
C THR A 38 3.84 -8.96 6.48
N ALA A 39 4.36 -7.74 6.67
CA ALA A 39 5.68 -7.34 6.20
C ALA A 39 6.78 -8.16 6.89
N GLN A 40 6.64 -8.45 8.19
CA GLN A 40 7.56 -9.34 8.89
C GLN A 40 7.59 -10.75 8.28
N ILE A 41 6.43 -11.34 7.99
CA ILE A 41 6.36 -12.68 7.35
C ILE A 41 7.05 -12.67 5.98
N LEU A 42 6.92 -11.58 5.22
CA LEU A 42 7.49 -11.45 3.88
C LEU A 42 8.94 -10.92 3.87
N GLY A 43 9.50 -10.52 5.02
CA GLY A 43 10.81 -9.88 5.10
C GLY A 43 10.88 -8.48 4.48
N ASN A 44 9.76 -7.77 4.40
CA ASN A 44 9.65 -6.40 3.89
C ASN A 44 9.67 -5.36 5.02
N ASN A 45 9.95 -4.10 4.69
CA ASN A 45 9.73 -2.98 5.61
C ASN A 45 8.24 -2.71 5.84
N GLU A 46 7.92 -2.05 6.95
CA GLU A 46 6.54 -1.71 7.31
C GLU A 46 5.95 -0.66 6.35
N SER A 47 4.83 -1.02 5.73
CA SER A 47 3.99 -0.18 4.87
C SER A 47 4.77 0.73 3.92
N ILE A 48 4.45 2.03 3.93
CA ILE A 48 5.12 3.10 3.17
C ILE A 48 6.18 3.81 4.00
N GLU A 49 6.56 3.27 5.16
CA GLU A 49 7.48 3.93 6.07
C GLU A 49 8.93 3.77 5.58
N PRO A 50 9.80 4.77 5.81
CA PRO A 50 11.22 4.61 5.57
C PRO A 50 11.81 3.57 6.54
N TYR A 51 12.96 2.99 6.16
CA TYR A 51 13.71 2.13 7.09
C TYR A 51 14.14 2.95 8.31
N THR A 52 13.67 2.57 9.49
CA THR A 52 13.97 3.25 10.76
C THR A 52 15.37 2.91 11.28
N SER A 53 15.86 1.70 10.98
CA SER A 53 17.20 1.25 11.29
C SER A 53 17.68 0.23 10.26
N ASN A 54 18.99 0.18 10.02
CA ASN A 54 19.62 -0.83 9.15
C ASN A 54 19.74 -2.21 9.83
N ILE A 55 19.68 -2.25 11.16
CA ILE A 55 19.66 -3.47 11.96
C ILE A 55 18.48 -3.39 12.91
N TYR A 56 17.62 -4.39 12.88
CA TYR A 56 16.38 -4.42 13.64
C TYR A 56 16.31 -5.71 14.45
N SER A 57 16.59 -5.62 15.76
CA SER A 57 16.40 -6.74 16.67
C SER A 57 14.94 -6.82 17.08
N ARG A 58 14.29 -7.97 16.89
CA ARG A 58 12.91 -8.19 17.35
C ARG A 58 12.88 -9.31 18.39
N ARG A 59 12.15 -9.06 19.48
CA ARG A 59 11.85 -10.08 20.50
C ARG A 59 10.73 -10.98 20.01
N VAL A 60 10.96 -12.28 20.03
CA VAL A 60 9.93 -13.32 19.91
C VAL A 60 9.81 -14.06 21.24
N LEU A 61 8.74 -14.85 21.42
CA LEU A 61 8.54 -15.66 22.63
C LEU A 61 9.71 -16.62 22.94
N SER A 62 10.51 -16.97 21.93
CA SER A 62 11.68 -17.85 22.04
C SER A 62 13.02 -17.12 22.26
N GLY A 63 13.04 -15.79 22.38
CA GLY A 63 14.26 -15.00 22.62
C GLY A 63 14.36 -13.71 21.80
N GLU A 64 15.48 -13.01 21.98
CA GLU A 64 15.83 -11.80 21.23
C GLU A 64 16.81 -12.21 20.11
N PHE A 65 16.39 -12.06 18.86
CA PHE A 65 17.20 -12.41 17.70
C PHE A 65 17.67 -11.12 17.01
N GLN A 66 18.97 -11.07 16.73
CA GLN A 66 19.66 -9.96 16.06
C GLN A 66 19.47 -10.03 14.55
#